data_AF-A0A250FQ50-F1
#
_entry.id   AF-A0A250FQ50-F1
#
_cell.length_a   1.000
_cell.length_b   1.000
_cell.length_c   1.000
_cell.angle_alpha   90.00
_cell.angle_beta   90.00
_cell.angle_gamma   90.00
#
_symmetry.space_group_name_H-M   'P 1'
#
loop_
_entity.id
_entity.type
_entity.pdbx_description
1 polymer ?
#
loop_
_entity_poly.entity_id
_entity_poly.type
_entity_poly.pdbx_seq_one_letter_code
_entity_poly.pdbx_strand_id
1 'polypeptide(L)'
;MAESKNKIMTIRILYLFLLLLPQLLQAQTLREKLSLADKEYHKGNYQQVVDLLKGEDFLKTPEALYWVIQARFALLQKDYSENIVKFDYNRLSSLRTDIATYKALTAKNKKARSLTAVEEVLEQYPPTELDFIVQKIEHAEGGQMQQLKEAFESKDYDQVLQLAEEFHKDKVLRPFVIEYYRLMAAYKKINLRKASRSEKEQLYNQFKAYKEAYHHKNILYDQAVEAAIRELR
;
A
#
# COMPACT_ATOMS: atom_id res chain seq x y z
N MET A 1 -60.95 22.81 -1.85
CA MET A 1 -59.56 23.00 -1.34
C MET A 1 -59.07 21.88 -0.41
N ALA A 2 -59.92 20.92 0.00
CA ALA A 2 -59.51 19.79 0.86
C ALA A 2 -58.84 18.61 0.12
N GLU A 3 -59.18 18.34 -1.14
CA GLU A 3 -58.61 17.24 -1.92
C GLU A 3 -57.12 17.40 -2.27
N SER A 4 -56.66 18.64 -2.47
CA SER A 4 -55.26 18.92 -2.84
C SER A 4 -54.28 18.59 -1.70
N LYS A 5 -54.66 18.87 -0.44
CA LYS A 5 -53.83 18.51 0.73
C LYS A 5 -53.71 17.00 0.91
N ASN A 6 -54.78 16.24 0.68
CA ASN A 6 -54.76 14.77 0.78
C ASN A 6 -53.87 14.13 -0.30
N LYS A 7 -53.91 14.64 -1.55
CA LYS A 7 -53.03 14.17 -2.63
C LYS A 7 -51.54 14.47 -2.35
N ILE A 8 -51.23 15.66 -1.85
CA ILE A 8 -49.83 16.03 -1.53
C ILE A 8 -49.31 15.20 -0.33
N MET A 9 -50.16 14.91 0.66
CA MET A 9 -49.78 14.09 1.81
C MET A 9 -49.60 12.61 1.43
N THR A 10 -50.46 12.04 0.57
CA THR A 10 -50.29 10.67 0.05
C THR A 10 -49.06 10.53 -0.83
N ILE A 11 -48.74 11.53 -1.68
CA ILE A 11 -47.53 11.53 -2.51
C ILE A 11 -46.27 11.59 -1.62
N ARG A 12 -46.26 12.39 -0.55
CA ARG A 12 -45.13 12.48 0.39
C ARG A 12 -44.91 11.18 1.17
N ILE A 13 -45.98 10.47 1.55
CA ILE A 13 -45.90 9.15 2.20
C ILE A 13 -45.39 8.10 1.21
N LEU A 14 -45.82 8.15 -0.07
CA LEU A 14 -45.33 7.26 -1.12
C LEU A 14 -43.82 7.44 -1.36
N TYR A 15 -43.33 8.67 -1.37
CA TYR A 15 -41.90 8.99 -1.50
C TYR A 15 -41.06 8.49 -0.32
N LEU A 16 -41.59 8.54 0.91
CA LEU A 16 -40.96 7.97 2.10
C LEU A 16 -40.86 6.43 2.03
N PHE A 17 -41.89 5.74 1.50
CA PHE A 17 -41.84 4.30 1.25
C PHE A 17 -40.87 3.93 0.11
N LEU A 18 -40.77 4.76 -0.94
CA LEU A 18 -39.82 4.59 -2.05
C LEU A 18 -38.36 4.83 -1.65
N LEU A 19 -38.10 5.67 -0.64
CA LEU A 19 -36.77 5.86 -0.04
C LEU A 19 -36.37 4.74 0.93
N LEU A 20 -37.34 3.98 1.46
CA LEU A 20 -37.11 2.82 2.35
C LEU A 20 -37.02 1.49 1.59
N LEU A 21 -37.51 1.43 0.35
CA LEU A 21 -37.43 0.26 -0.53
C LEU A 21 -35.98 -0.24 -0.81
N PRO A 22 -34.94 0.62 -0.93
CA PRO A 22 -33.54 0.18 -0.98
C PRO A 22 -33.03 -0.43 0.33
N GLN A 23 -33.64 -0.10 1.48
CA GLN A 23 -33.27 -0.67 2.77
C GLN A 23 -33.95 -2.03 3.03
N LEU A 24 -35.03 -2.32 2.28
CA LEU A 24 -35.72 -3.61 2.25
C LEU A 24 -35.15 -4.57 1.19
N LEU A 25 -34.21 -4.11 0.35
CA LEU A 25 -33.49 -4.93 -0.62
C LEU A 25 -32.43 -5.79 0.12
N GLN A 26 -32.94 -6.90 0.67
CA GLN A 26 -32.24 -8.10 1.12
C GLN A 26 -31.08 -7.86 2.11
N ALA A 27 -31.41 -7.89 3.41
CA ALA A 27 -30.48 -8.52 4.35
C ALA A 27 -30.34 -9.99 3.90
N GLN A 28 -29.40 -10.28 3.01
CA GLN A 28 -29.07 -11.64 2.61
C GLN A 28 -28.84 -12.44 3.87
N THR A 29 -29.48 -13.61 3.96
CA THR A 29 -29.24 -14.51 5.06
C THR A 29 -27.77 -14.90 5.06
N LEU A 30 -27.19 -15.17 6.23
CA LEU A 30 -25.80 -15.62 6.34
C LEU A 30 -25.52 -16.81 5.40
N ARG A 31 -26.50 -17.72 5.26
CA ARG A 31 -26.39 -18.87 4.36
C ARG A 31 -26.22 -18.48 2.89
N GLU A 32 -26.97 -17.49 2.42
CA GLU A 32 -26.86 -16.97 1.05
C GLU A 32 -25.51 -16.28 0.85
N LYS A 33 -25.08 -15.46 1.83
CA LYS A 33 -23.77 -14.80 1.80
C LYS A 33 -22.62 -15.81 1.72
N LEU A 34 -22.66 -16.86 2.53
CA LEU A 34 -21.66 -17.93 2.52
C LEU A 34 -21.64 -18.70 1.21
N SER A 35 -22.80 -19.00 0.63
CA SER A 35 -22.89 -19.67 -0.68
C SER A 35 -22.34 -18.79 -1.80
N LEU A 36 -22.59 -17.48 -1.75
CA LEU A 36 -22.05 -16.55 -2.74
C LEU A 36 -20.54 -16.35 -2.57
N ALA A 37 -20.06 -16.25 -1.33
CA ALA A 37 -18.64 -16.15 -0.99
C ALA A 37 -17.85 -17.36 -1.53
N ASP A 38 -18.34 -18.58 -1.32
CA ASP A 38 -17.74 -19.81 -1.88
C ASP A 38 -17.61 -19.74 -3.41
N LYS A 39 -18.68 -19.33 -4.09
CA LYS A 39 -18.69 -19.17 -5.55
C LYS A 39 -17.71 -18.10 -6.04
N GLU A 40 -17.68 -16.94 -5.38
CA GLU A 40 -16.79 -15.84 -5.77
C GLU A 40 -15.33 -16.15 -5.47
N TYR A 41 -15.05 -16.89 -4.39
CA TYR A 41 -13.71 -17.39 -4.08
C TYR A 41 -13.16 -18.25 -5.23
N HIS A 42 -13.94 -19.23 -5.72
CA HIS A 42 -13.52 -20.11 -6.81
C HIS A 42 -13.38 -19.42 -8.17
N LYS A 43 -13.94 -18.21 -8.33
CA LYS A 43 -13.70 -17.35 -9.50
C LYS A 43 -12.45 -16.47 -9.36
N GLY A 44 -11.78 -16.48 -8.21
CA GLY A 44 -10.67 -15.58 -7.90
C GLY A 44 -11.10 -14.18 -7.46
N ASN A 45 -12.40 -13.95 -7.19
CA ASN A 45 -12.94 -12.65 -6.78
C ASN A 45 -12.79 -12.44 -5.27
N TYR A 46 -11.56 -12.56 -4.76
CA TYR A 46 -11.27 -12.60 -3.33
C TYR A 46 -11.68 -11.34 -2.58
N GLN A 47 -11.52 -10.16 -3.18
CA GLN A 47 -11.96 -8.91 -2.55
C GLN A 47 -13.49 -8.90 -2.32
N GLN A 48 -14.25 -9.44 -3.28
CA GLN A 48 -15.70 -9.54 -3.16
C GLN A 48 -16.12 -10.50 -2.04
N VAL A 49 -15.36 -11.56 -1.79
CA VAL A 49 -15.57 -12.46 -0.64
C VAL A 49 -15.41 -11.71 0.68
N VAL A 50 -14.35 -10.89 0.80
CA VAL A 50 -14.11 -10.07 1.99
C VAL A 50 -15.24 -9.05 2.19
N ASP A 51 -15.68 -8.39 1.12
CA ASP A 51 -16.74 -7.38 1.20
C ASP A 51 -18.11 -7.98 1.53
N LEU A 52 -18.44 -9.16 0.98
CA LEU A 52 -19.71 -9.86 1.25
C LEU A 52 -19.87 -10.27 2.72
N LEU A 53 -18.76 -10.67 3.35
CA LEU A 53 -18.73 -11.15 4.74
C LEU A 53 -18.30 -10.07 5.74
N LYS A 54 -18.11 -8.83 5.27
CA LYS A 54 -17.75 -7.70 6.10
C LYS A 54 -18.88 -7.38 7.09
N GLY A 55 -18.53 -7.28 8.38
CA GLY A 55 -19.46 -6.90 9.43
C GLY A 55 -20.25 -8.08 10.04
N GLU A 56 -20.01 -9.31 9.60
CA GLU A 56 -20.54 -10.50 10.29
C GLU A 56 -19.91 -10.66 11.68
N ASP A 57 -20.70 -11.17 12.64
CA ASP A 57 -20.21 -11.52 13.97
C ASP A 57 -19.46 -12.85 13.90
N PHE A 58 -18.15 -12.78 13.67
CA PHE A 58 -17.29 -13.94 13.50
C PHE A 58 -17.21 -14.85 14.74
N LEU A 59 -17.55 -14.34 15.94
CA LEU A 59 -17.64 -15.19 17.14
C LEU A 59 -18.81 -16.17 17.04
N LYS A 60 -19.90 -15.76 16.39
CA LYS A 60 -21.09 -16.58 16.17
C LYS A 60 -21.06 -17.32 14.82
N THR A 61 -20.18 -16.91 13.92
CA THR A 61 -20.12 -17.41 12.54
C THR A 61 -18.69 -17.77 12.11
N PRO A 62 -18.04 -18.76 12.74
CA PRO A 62 -16.67 -19.14 12.39
C PRO A 62 -16.51 -19.51 10.91
N GLU A 63 -17.54 -20.05 10.26
CA GLU A 63 -17.53 -20.34 8.82
C GLU A 63 -17.35 -19.09 7.95
N ALA A 64 -17.89 -17.95 8.35
CA ALA A 64 -17.67 -16.68 7.65
C ALA A 64 -16.22 -16.22 7.81
N LEU A 65 -15.67 -16.34 9.03
CA LEU A 65 -14.27 -16.03 9.31
C LEU A 65 -13.32 -16.90 8.47
N TYR A 66 -13.61 -18.20 8.33
CA TYR A 66 -12.84 -19.11 7.48
C TYR A 66 -12.70 -18.57 6.05
N TRP A 67 -13.81 -18.17 5.42
CA TRP A 67 -13.80 -17.67 4.05
C TRP A 67 -13.08 -16.33 3.91
N VAL A 68 -13.21 -15.46 4.90
CA VAL A 68 -12.46 -14.20 4.94
C VAL A 68 -10.95 -14.46 5.04
N ILE A 69 -10.52 -15.41 5.87
CA ILE A 69 -9.11 -15.82 5.98
C ILE A 69 -8.59 -16.31 4.62
N GLN A 70 -9.30 -17.24 3.97
CA GLN A 70 -8.91 -17.79 2.68
C GLN A 70 -8.77 -16.69 1.61
N ALA A 71 -9.75 -15.79 1.52
CA ALA A 71 -9.72 -14.70 0.56
C ALA A 71 -8.62 -13.67 0.85
N ARG A 72 -8.44 -13.26 2.11
CA ARG A 72 -7.38 -12.35 2.54
C ARG A 72 -6.00 -12.94 2.29
N PHE A 73 -5.83 -14.23 2.52
CA PHE A 73 -4.60 -14.95 2.23
C PHE A 73 -4.26 -14.91 0.73
N ALA A 74 -5.22 -15.22 -0.15
CA ALA A 74 -4.99 -15.16 -1.59
C ALA A 74 -4.63 -13.75 -2.09
N LEU A 75 -5.29 -12.71 -1.57
CA LEU A 75 -4.94 -11.31 -1.86
C LEU A 75 -3.53 -10.97 -1.35
N LEU A 76 -3.20 -11.40 -0.13
CA LEU A 76 -1.90 -11.17 0.49
C LEU A 76 -0.77 -11.81 -0.32
N GLN A 77 -0.94 -13.04 -0.79
CA GLN A 77 0.07 -13.72 -1.61
C GLN A 77 0.36 -12.95 -2.89
N LYS A 78 -0.70 -12.51 -3.59
CA LYS A 78 -0.59 -11.71 -4.80
C LYS A 78 0.17 -10.42 -4.52
N ASP A 79 -0.29 -9.62 -3.56
CA ASP A 79 0.28 -8.30 -3.27
C ASP A 79 1.75 -8.39 -2.84
N TYR A 80 2.10 -9.41 -2.04
CA TYR A 80 3.46 -9.63 -1.58
C TYR A 80 4.40 -10.00 -2.74
N SER A 81 3.93 -10.82 -3.68
CA SER A 81 4.70 -11.23 -4.86
C SER A 81 4.85 -10.14 -5.91
N GLU A 82 3.84 -9.27 -6.07
CA GLU A 82 3.83 -8.20 -7.08
C GLU A 82 4.65 -7.00 -6.64
N ASN A 83 4.53 -6.58 -5.37
CA ASN A 83 5.21 -5.38 -4.88
C ASN A 83 5.47 -5.43 -3.37
N ILE A 84 6.56 -6.09 -2.99
CA ILE A 84 7.04 -6.14 -1.59
C ILE A 84 7.27 -4.74 -0.99
N VAL A 85 7.59 -3.73 -1.80
CA VAL A 85 7.89 -2.37 -1.33
C VAL A 85 6.64 -1.66 -0.82
N LYS A 86 5.51 -1.86 -1.50
CA LYS A 86 4.20 -1.28 -1.13
C LYS A 86 3.35 -2.21 -0.27
N PHE A 87 3.87 -3.38 0.09
CA PHE A 87 3.16 -4.35 0.91
C PHE A 87 2.91 -3.82 2.34
N ASP A 88 1.67 -3.93 2.81
CA ASP A 88 1.29 -3.55 4.18
C ASP A 88 1.41 -4.74 5.13
N TYR A 89 2.46 -4.72 5.97
CA TYR A 89 2.71 -5.75 6.97
C TYR A 89 1.54 -5.95 7.95
N ASN A 90 0.73 -4.92 8.22
CA ASN A 90 -0.40 -5.05 9.13
C ASN A 90 -1.45 -6.04 8.61
N ARG A 91 -1.54 -6.24 7.28
CA ARG A 91 -2.42 -7.25 6.69
C ARG A 91 -1.98 -8.68 7.04
N LEU A 92 -0.67 -8.95 7.04
CA LEU A 92 -0.11 -10.23 7.46
C LEU A 92 -0.34 -10.48 8.95
N SER A 93 -0.06 -9.46 9.78
CA SER A 93 -0.28 -9.52 11.23
C SER A 93 -1.76 -9.76 11.59
N SER A 94 -2.67 -9.05 10.91
CA SER A 94 -4.12 -9.22 11.09
C SER A 94 -4.58 -10.61 10.65
N LEU A 95 -4.08 -11.13 9.53
CA LEU A 95 -4.42 -12.46 9.05
C LEU A 95 -4.00 -13.56 10.04
N ARG A 96 -2.80 -13.45 10.62
CA ARG A 96 -2.34 -14.38 11.67
C ARG A 96 -3.25 -14.34 12.91
N THR A 97 -3.70 -13.15 13.30
CA THR A 97 -4.67 -12.97 14.39
C THR A 97 -6.03 -13.61 14.06
N ASP A 98 -6.54 -13.43 12.84
CA ASP A 98 -7.79 -14.04 12.39
C ASP A 98 -7.70 -15.58 12.41
N ILE A 99 -6.57 -16.15 11.96
CA ILE A 99 -6.31 -17.60 11.99
C ILE A 99 -6.30 -18.13 13.43
N ALA A 100 -5.56 -17.47 14.33
CA ALA A 100 -5.53 -17.85 15.74
C ALA A 100 -6.94 -17.81 16.37
N THR A 101 -7.72 -16.76 16.04
CA THR A 101 -9.11 -16.61 16.49
C THR A 101 -9.99 -17.74 15.97
N TYR A 102 -9.93 -18.06 14.68
CA TYR A 102 -10.69 -19.16 14.09
C TYR A 102 -10.36 -20.50 14.76
N LYS A 103 -9.07 -20.79 15.00
CA LYS A 103 -8.62 -22.01 15.67
C LYS A 103 -9.18 -22.11 17.09
N ALA A 104 -9.17 -21.01 17.85
CA ALA A 104 -9.74 -20.98 19.18
C ALA A 104 -11.26 -21.24 19.17
N LEU A 105 -12.01 -20.61 18.25
CA LEU A 105 -13.46 -20.78 18.12
C LEU A 105 -13.86 -22.19 17.68
N THR A 106 -13.02 -22.85 16.88
CA THR A 106 -13.33 -24.15 16.27
C THR A 106 -12.64 -25.34 16.91
N ALA A 107 -11.84 -25.15 17.97
CA ALA A 107 -11.01 -26.19 18.58
C ALA A 107 -11.74 -27.50 18.95
N LYS A 108 -13.03 -27.43 19.30
CA LYS A 108 -13.85 -28.61 19.65
C LYS A 108 -14.74 -29.11 18.50
N ASN A 109 -14.76 -28.42 17.37
CA ASN A 109 -15.61 -28.75 16.23
C ASN A 109 -14.85 -29.62 15.22
N LYS A 110 -15.08 -30.94 15.27
CA LYS A 110 -14.46 -31.90 14.33
C LYS A 110 -14.87 -31.71 12.86
N LYS A 111 -15.91 -30.94 12.57
CA LYS A 111 -16.35 -30.63 11.20
C LYS A 111 -15.83 -29.28 10.71
N ALA A 112 -15.09 -28.54 11.54
CA ALA A 112 -14.48 -27.29 11.11
C ALA A 112 -13.47 -27.54 10.00
N ARG A 113 -13.37 -26.58 9.07
CA ARG A 113 -12.44 -26.67 7.96
C ARG A 113 -11.04 -26.37 8.44
N SER A 114 -10.04 -27.08 7.90
CA SER A 114 -8.65 -26.85 8.28
C SER A 114 -8.07 -25.60 7.61
N LEU A 115 -7.18 -24.90 8.33
CA LEU A 115 -6.35 -23.81 7.83
C LEU A 115 -4.86 -24.19 7.75
N THR A 116 -4.50 -25.46 7.97
CA THR A 116 -3.09 -25.90 8.03
C THR A 116 -2.28 -25.49 6.80
N ALA A 117 -2.82 -25.66 5.59
CA ALA A 117 -2.12 -25.25 4.37
C ALA A 117 -1.86 -23.74 4.29
N VAL A 118 -2.75 -22.92 4.84
CA VAL A 118 -2.55 -21.46 4.94
C VAL A 118 -1.44 -21.16 5.95
N GLU A 119 -1.48 -21.80 7.11
CA GLU A 119 -0.47 -21.65 8.17
C GLU A 119 0.93 -22.02 7.68
N GLU A 120 1.08 -23.18 7.04
CA GLU A 120 2.35 -23.67 6.48
C GLU A 120 2.97 -22.68 5.48
N VAL A 121 2.15 -22.05 4.63
CA VAL A 121 2.66 -21.04 3.70
C VAL A 121 3.02 -19.74 4.43
N LEU A 122 2.24 -19.34 5.44
CA LEU A 122 2.51 -18.14 6.23
C LEU A 122 3.77 -18.23 7.12
N GLU A 123 4.30 -19.44 7.34
CA GLU A 123 5.61 -19.65 7.98
C GLU A 123 6.77 -19.14 7.12
N GLN A 124 6.58 -19.04 5.79
CA GLN A 124 7.59 -18.48 4.88
C GLN A 124 7.61 -16.94 4.88
N TYR A 125 6.62 -16.30 5.50
CA TYR A 125 6.53 -14.84 5.58
C TYR A 125 7.23 -14.32 6.84
N PRO A 126 7.77 -13.08 6.80
CA PRO A 126 8.42 -12.45 7.95
C PRO A 126 7.60 -12.56 9.24
N PRO A 127 8.18 -13.05 10.35
CA PRO A 127 7.45 -13.21 11.60
C PRO A 127 7.25 -11.89 12.33
N THR A 128 8.14 -10.91 12.12
CA THR A 128 8.05 -9.56 12.68
C THR A 128 8.07 -8.48 11.60
N GLU A 129 7.61 -7.28 11.96
CA GLU A 129 7.70 -6.11 11.08
C GLU A 129 9.16 -5.76 10.76
N LEU A 130 10.07 -5.96 11.73
CA LEU A 130 11.50 -5.73 11.52
C LEU A 130 12.07 -6.67 10.46
N ASP A 131 11.76 -7.96 10.55
CA ASP A 131 12.19 -8.96 9.55
C ASP A 131 11.64 -8.60 8.16
N PHE A 132 10.39 -8.11 8.10
CA PHE A 132 9.79 -7.64 6.86
C PHE A 132 10.54 -6.43 6.29
N ILE A 133 10.89 -5.45 7.13
CA ILE A 133 11.66 -4.28 6.70
C ILE A 133 13.02 -4.70 6.12
N VAL A 134 13.73 -5.63 6.79
CA VAL A 134 15.02 -6.15 6.31
C VAL A 134 14.84 -6.80 4.94
N GLN A 135 13.90 -7.73 4.79
CA GLN A 135 13.67 -8.43 3.52
C GLN A 135 13.24 -7.47 2.40
N LYS A 136 12.39 -6.48 2.72
CA LYS A 136 11.98 -5.43 1.77
C LYS A 136 13.20 -4.66 1.25
N ILE A 137 14.13 -4.28 2.13
CA ILE A 137 15.36 -3.58 1.75
C ILE A 137 16.22 -4.48 0.86
N GLU A 138 16.49 -5.72 1.29
CA GLU A 138 17.32 -6.67 0.55
C GLU A 138 16.80 -6.93 -0.88
N HIS A 139 15.48 -7.03 -1.03
CA HIS A 139 14.87 -7.31 -2.33
C HIS A 139 14.84 -6.08 -3.26
N ALA A 140 14.69 -4.87 -2.71
CA ALA A 140 14.39 -3.69 -3.51
C ALA A 140 15.56 -2.71 -3.68
N GLU A 141 16.58 -2.73 -2.80
CA GLU A 141 17.67 -1.73 -2.83
C GLU A 141 18.40 -1.74 -4.17
N GLY A 142 18.80 -2.90 -4.68
CA GLY A 142 19.51 -3.03 -5.95
C GLY A 142 18.70 -2.50 -7.14
N GLY A 143 17.41 -2.84 -7.21
CA GLY A 143 16.52 -2.40 -8.29
C GLY A 143 16.26 -0.90 -8.29
N GLN A 144 15.92 -0.33 -7.13
CA GLN A 144 15.70 1.11 -6.99
C GLN A 144 16.99 1.91 -7.30
N MET A 145 18.14 1.41 -6.85
CA MET A 145 19.43 2.03 -7.14
C MET A 145 19.74 2.03 -8.65
N GLN A 146 19.48 0.90 -9.32
CA GLN A 146 19.67 0.75 -10.76
C GLN A 146 18.78 1.74 -11.55
N GLN A 147 17.50 1.85 -11.18
CA GLN A 147 16.55 2.76 -11.81
C GLN A 147 16.97 4.24 -11.71
N LEU A 148 17.44 4.67 -10.53
CA LEU A 148 17.98 6.03 -10.37
C LEU A 148 19.21 6.27 -11.24
N LYS A 149 20.14 5.31 -11.30
CA LYS A 149 21.35 5.41 -12.14
C LYS A 149 20.99 5.53 -13.61
N GLU A 150 20.16 4.62 -14.13
CA GLU A 150 19.78 4.59 -15.53
C GLU A 150 19.05 5.86 -15.97
N ALA A 151 18.11 6.36 -15.16
CA ALA A 151 17.43 7.63 -15.41
C ALA A 151 18.42 8.81 -15.41
N PHE A 152 19.40 8.82 -14.48
CA PHE A 152 20.40 9.88 -14.41
C PHE A 152 21.39 9.86 -15.58
N GLU A 153 21.87 8.67 -15.96
CA GLU A 153 22.81 8.47 -17.07
C GLU A 153 22.17 8.75 -18.44
N SER A 154 20.88 8.41 -18.60
CA SER A 154 20.09 8.77 -19.78
C SER A 154 19.69 10.25 -19.85
N LYS A 155 20.04 11.04 -18.82
CA LYS A 155 19.72 12.47 -18.67
C LYS A 155 18.23 12.76 -18.55
N ASP A 156 17.42 11.77 -18.18
CA ASP A 156 16.02 11.96 -17.85
C ASP A 156 15.88 12.46 -16.41
N TYR A 157 16.24 13.73 -16.21
CA TYR A 157 16.29 14.34 -14.87
C TYR A 157 14.90 14.50 -14.24
N ASP A 158 13.84 14.56 -15.04
CA ASP A 158 12.46 14.58 -14.53
C ASP A 158 12.10 13.22 -13.94
N GLN A 159 12.46 12.13 -14.63
CA GLN A 159 12.31 10.79 -14.07
C GLN A 159 13.13 10.60 -12.80
N VAL A 160 14.38 11.10 -12.74
CA VAL A 160 15.20 11.02 -11.51
C VAL A 160 14.51 11.70 -10.33
N LEU A 161 13.93 12.88 -10.54
CA LEU A 161 13.22 13.61 -9.47
C LEU A 161 11.96 12.87 -9.01
N GLN A 162 11.21 12.28 -9.95
CA GLN A 162 10.03 11.47 -9.63
C GLN A 162 10.41 10.22 -8.83
N LEU A 163 11.44 9.48 -9.27
CA LEU A 163 11.95 8.29 -8.58
C LEU A 163 12.49 8.63 -7.19
N ALA A 164 13.21 9.75 -7.05
CA ALA A 164 13.73 10.17 -5.76
C ALA A 164 12.62 10.44 -4.73
N GLU A 165 11.53 11.10 -5.14
CA GLU A 165 10.36 11.35 -4.29
C GLU A 165 9.63 10.04 -3.94
N GLU A 166 9.50 9.12 -4.89
CA GLU A 166 8.91 7.81 -4.65
C GLU A 166 9.75 6.99 -3.66
N PHE A 167 11.05 6.84 -3.91
CA PHE A 167 11.93 6.00 -3.11
C PHE A 167 12.19 6.57 -1.72
N HIS A 168 12.03 7.89 -1.54
CA HIS A 168 12.03 8.50 -0.21
C HIS A 168 10.90 7.94 0.66
N LYS A 169 9.72 7.72 0.08
CA LYS A 169 8.55 7.17 0.77
C LYS A 169 8.70 5.67 1.06
N ASP A 170 9.36 4.96 0.15
CA ASP A 170 9.57 3.52 0.26
C ASP A 170 10.51 3.14 1.41
N LYS A 171 11.40 4.08 1.79
CA LYS A 171 12.40 3.91 2.87
C LYS A 171 13.30 2.69 2.65
N VAL A 172 13.56 2.36 1.38
CA VAL A 172 14.46 1.28 0.98
C VAL A 172 15.88 1.81 0.82
N LEU A 173 16.06 2.82 -0.05
CA LEU A 173 17.38 3.43 -0.25
C LEU A 173 17.77 4.31 0.94
N ARG A 174 19.07 4.34 1.23
CA ARG A 174 19.63 5.22 2.26
C ARG A 174 19.38 6.70 1.90
N PRO A 175 18.96 7.56 2.84
CA PRO A 175 18.58 8.95 2.54
C PRO A 175 19.61 9.75 1.75
N PHE A 176 20.91 9.59 2.07
CA PHE A 176 21.98 10.31 1.36
C PHE A 176 22.07 9.96 -0.13
N VAL A 177 21.68 8.74 -0.54
CA VAL A 177 21.67 8.35 -1.96
C VAL A 177 20.55 9.08 -2.69
N ILE A 178 19.35 9.08 -2.12
CA ILE A 178 18.17 9.73 -2.69
C ILE A 178 18.42 11.24 -2.84
N GLU A 179 18.90 11.87 -1.77
CA GLU A 179 19.18 13.31 -1.77
C GLU A 179 20.28 13.69 -2.78
N TYR A 180 21.30 12.84 -2.94
CA TYR A 180 22.33 13.05 -3.95
C TYR A 180 21.74 13.11 -5.37
N TYR A 181 20.98 12.08 -5.78
CA TYR A 181 20.41 12.04 -7.11
C TYR A 181 19.40 13.17 -7.34
N ARG A 182 18.58 13.48 -6.34
CA ARG A 182 17.63 14.61 -6.39
C ARG A 182 18.34 15.94 -6.66
N LEU A 183 19.40 16.24 -5.89
CA LEU A 183 20.14 17.50 -6.03
C LEU A 183 20.92 17.56 -7.34
N MET A 184 21.58 16.47 -7.73
CA MET A 184 22.31 16.41 -8.98
C MET A 184 21.40 16.54 -10.19
N ALA A 185 20.21 15.92 -10.18
CA ALA A 185 19.22 16.07 -11.25
C ALA A 185 18.70 17.52 -11.34
N ALA A 186 18.34 18.12 -10.20
CA ALA A 186 17.91 19.52 -10.16
C ALA A 186 18.99 20.46 -10.72
N TYR A 187 20.24 20.25 -10.33
CA TYR A 187 21.38 21.02 -10.84
C TYR A 187 21.66 20.79 -12.33
N LYS A 188 21.56 19.56 -12.84
CA LYS A 188 21.79 19.27 -14.26
C LYS A 188 20.65 19.76 -15.16
N LYS A 189 19.44 19.90 -14.62
CA LYS A 189 18.27 20.44 -15.33
C LYS A 189 18.37 21.95 -15.58
N ILE A 190 19.05 22.70 -14.70
CA ILE A 190 19.14 24.15 -14.86
C ILE A 190 20.16 24.56 -15.92
N ASN A 191 19.83 25.59 -16.71
CA ASN A 191 20.81 26.26 -17.56
C ASN A 191 21.58 27.30 -16.74
N LEU A 192 22.75 26.93 -16.21
CA LEU A 192 23.58 27.80 -15.36
C LEU A 192 23.88 29.18 -15.96
N ARG A 193 23.92 29.33 -17.29
CA ARG A 193 24.17 30.64 -17.93
C ARG A 193 22.95 31.56 -17.89
N LYS A 194 21.74 30.99 -17.80
CA LYS A 194 20.47 31.72 -17.81
C LYS A 194 19.78 31.76 -16.44
N ALA A 195 20.15 30.87 -15.52
CA ALA A 195 19.58 30.81 -14.17
C ALA A 195 19.83 32.11 -13.41
N SER A 196 18.81 32.56 -12.68
CA SER A 196 18.90 33.73 -11.81
C SER A 196 19.88 33.51 -10.66
N ARG A 197 20.35 34.60 -10.05
CA ARG A 197 21.21 34.52 -8.87
C ARG A 197 20.53 33.77 -7.72
N SER A 198 19.23 33.98 -7.52
CA SER A 198 18.47 33.33 -6.46
C SER A 198 18.37 31.81 -6.67
N GLU A 199 18.15 31.34 -7.90
CA GLU A 199 18.11 29.90 -8.20
C GLU A 199 19.47 29.23 -7.96
N LYS A 200 20.57 29.89 -8.36
CA LYS A 200 21.94 29.39 -8.11
C LYS A 200 22.25 29.33 -6.62
N GLU A 201 21.89 30.37 -5.88
CA GLU A 201 22.12 30.46 -4.44
C GLU A 201 21.31 29.42 -3.67
N GLN A 202 20.06 29.16 -4.08
CA GLN A 202 19.25 28.08 -3.53
C GLN A 202 19.92 26.72 -3.72
N LEU A 203 20.36 26.39 -4.93
CA LEU A 203 21.07 25.12 -5.19
C LEU A 203 22.39 25.03 -4.43
N TYR A 204 23.15 26.13 -4.36
CA TYR A 204 24.41 26.19 -3.59
C TYR A 204 24.18 25.85 -2.11
N ASN A 205 23.16 26.46 -1.50
CA ASN A 205 22.80 26.20 -0.11
C ASN A 205 22.31 24.77 0.11
N GLN A 206 21.55 24.21 -0.84
CA GLN A 206 21.12 22.82 -0.78
C GLN A 206 22.30 21.83 -0.86
N PHE A 207 23.27 22.06 -1.75
CA PHE A 207 24.47 21.23 -1.82
C PHE A 207 25.35 21.36 -0.58
N LYS A 208 25.45 22.55 0.01
CA LYS A 208 26.13 22.74 1.30
C LYS A 208 25.47 21.95 2.42
N ALA A 209 24.15 22.05 2.54
CA ALA A 209 23.39 21.30 3.54
C ALA A 209 23.55 19.78 3.37
N TYR A 210 23.52 19.29 2.13
CA TYR A 210 23.81 17.89 1.82
C TYR A 210 25.21 17.49 2.28
N LYS A 211 26.23 18.30 1.94
CA LYS A 211 27.61 18.01 2.33
C LYS A 211 27.75 17.97 3.85
N GLU A 212 27.18 18.94 4.57
CA GLU A 212 27.22 18.98 6.04
C GLU A 212 26.55 17.75 6.68
N ALA A 213 25.42 17.29 6.13
CA ALA A 213 24.68 16.15 6.66
C ALA A 213 25.31 14.78 6.31
N TYR A 214 25.92 14.66 5.13
CA TYR A 214 26.25 13.36 4.53
C TYR A 214 27.70 13.22 4.04
N HIS A 215 28.60 14.12 4.42
CA HIS A 215 30.02 14.00 4.07
C HIS A 215 30.58 12.61 4.44
N HIS A 216 31.51 12.11 3.61
CA HIS A 216 32.20 10.83 3.80
C HIS A 216 31.31 9.58 3.67
N LYS A 217 30.03 9.71 3.31
CA LYS A 217 29.16 8.55 3.06
C LYS A 217 29.45 7.89 1.72
N ASN A 218 29.91 8.65 0.72
CA ASN A 218 30.36 8.15 -0.57
C ASN A 218 31.33 9.14 -1.22
N ILE A 219 32.57 8.71 -1.44
CA ILE A 219 33.65 9.58 -1.96
C ILE A 219 33.35 10.14 -3.36
N LEU A 220 32.66 9.37 -4.22
CA LEU A 220 32.31 9.83 -5.58
C LEU A 220 31.22 10.91 -5.52
N TYR A 221 30.29 10.77 -4.58
CA TYR A 221 29.25 11.79 -4.37
C TYR A 221 29.84 13.06 -3.80
N ASP A 222 30.74 12.95 -2.83
CA ASP A 222 31.43 14.09 -2.23
C ASP A 222 32.19 14.88 -3.31
N GLN A 223 32.92 14.20 -4.19
CA GLN A 223 33.64 14.83 -5.31
C GLN A 223 32.68 15.55 -6.27
N ALA A 224 31.58 14.91 -6.65
CA ALA A 224 30.59 15.51 -7.57
C ALA A 224 29.88 16.72 -6.94
N VAL A 225 29.51 16.64 -5.66
CA VAL A 225 28.89 17.74 -4.91
C VAL A 225 29.85 18.91 -4.78
N GLU A 226 31.13 18.66 -4.48
CA GLU A 226 32.12 19.73 -4.43
C GLU A 226 32.30 20.43 -5.78
N ALA A 227 32.31 19.68 -6.87
CA ALA A 227 32.38 20.27 -8.21
C ALA A 227 31.16 21.16 -8.47
N ALA A 228 29.94 20.69 -8.18
CA ALA A 228 28.72 21.48 -8.33
C ALA A 228 28.73 22.76 -7.48
N ILE A 229 29.16 22.67 -6.22
CA ILE A 229 29.31 23.83 -5.33
C ILE A 229 30.27 24.87 -5.92
N ARG A 230 31.38 24.44 -6.53
CA ARG A 230 32.37 25.35 -7.14
C ARG A 230 31.80 26.06 -8.36
N GLU A 231 31.00 25.37 -9.18
CA GLU A 231 30.39 25.95 -10.38
C GLU A 231 29.20 26.89 -10.09
N LEU A 232 28.57 26.75 -8.92
CA LEU A 232 27.44 27.58 -8.50
C LEU A 232 27.87 28.90 -7.82
N ARG A 233 29.15 29.03 -7.46
CA ARG A 233 29.74 30.28 -6.95
C ARG A 233 29.93 31.29 -8.08
#